data_AF-I2K6D7-F1
#
_entry.id   AF-I2K6D7-F1
#
_cell.length_a   1.000
_cell.length_b   1.000
_cell.length_c   1.000
_cell.angle_alpha   90.00
_cell.angle_beta   90.00
_cell.angle_gamma   90.00
#
_symmetry.space_group_name_H-M   'P 1'
#
loop_
_entity.id
_entity.type
_entity.pdbx_description
1 polymer ?
#
loop_
_entity_poly.entity_id
_entity_poly.type
_entity_poly.pdbx_seq_one_letter_code
_entity_poly.pdbx_strand_id
1 'polypeptide(L)' 'MSFGDILYIIAIFLFVFMTFGIVKNYYKSKFDDEGRRIDMLDDKED' A
#
# COMPACT_ATOMS: atom_id res chain seq x y z
N MET A 1 -3.05 -10.12 -30.11
CA MET A 1 -3.51 -9.49 -28.86
C MET A 1 -4.71 -8.64 -29.23
N SER A 2 -5.90 -9.04 -28.77
CA SER A 2 -7.17 -8.33 -29.02
C SER A 2 -7.19 -7.00 -28.27
N PHE A 3 -8.05 -6.07 -28.68
CA PHE A 3 -8.33 -4.85 -27.92
C PHE A 3 -8.72 -5.16 -26.46
N GLY A 4 -9.46 -6.25 -26.24
CA GLY A 4 -9.81 -6.72 -24.90
C GLY A 4 -8.59 -7.16 -24.07
N ASP A 5 -7.61 -7.80 -24.70
CA ASP A 5 -6.38 -8.23 -24.00
C ASP A 5 -5.57 -7.01 -23.54
N ILE A 6 -5.48 -5.97 -24.37
CA ILE A 6 -4.77 -4.73 -24.04
C ILE A 6 -5.46 -4.02 -22.86
N LEU A 7 -6.79 -3.88 -22.92
CA LEU A 7 -7.56 -3.29 -21.82
C LEU A 7 -7.43 -4.10 -20.53
N TYR A 8 -7.44 -5.42 -20.62
CA TYR A 8 -7.27 -6.30 -19.46
C TYR A 8 -5.90 -6.12 -18.81
N ILE A 9 -4.82 -6.06 -19.60
CA ILE A 9 -3.46 -5.83 -19.10
C ILE A 9 -3.40 -4.47 -18.38
N ILE A 10 -3.94 -3.40 -18.98
CA ILE A 10 -3.98 -2.07 -18.35
C ILE A 10 -4.77 -2.12 -17.03
N ALA A 11 -5.92 -2.79 -17.01
CA ALA A 11 -6.74 -2.93 -15.82
C ALA A 11 -5.99 -3.65 -14.68
N ILE A 12 -5.24 -4.70 -15.00
CA ILE A 12 -4.39 -5.42 -14.03
C ILE A 12 -3.31 -4.49 -13.45
N PHE A 13 -2.62 -3.72 -14.30
CA PHE A 13 -1.61 -2.76 -13.82
C PHE A 13 -2.21 -1.70 -12.90
N LEU A 14 -3.37 -1.14 -13.24
CA LEU A 14 -4.08 -0.17 -12.41
C LEU A 14 -4.54 -0.79 -11.09
N PHE A 15 -5.06 -2.03 -11.12
CA PHE A 15 -5.47 -2.75 -9.92
C PHE A 15 -4.30 -2.99 -8.97
N VAL A 16 -3.16 -3.46 -9.49
CA VAL A 16 -1.94 -3.65 -8.69
C VAL A 16 -1.48 -2.32 -8.10
N PHE A 17 -1.42 -1.26 -8.91
CA PHE A 17 -0.98 0.06 -8.46
C PHE A 17 -1.86 0.61 -7.32
N MET A 18 -3.20 0.53 -7.47
CA MET A 18 -4.13 0.94 -6.43
C MET A 18 -3.99 0.10 -5.15
N THR A 19 -3.86 -1.22 -5.30
CA THR A 19 -3.71 -2.15 -4.16
C THR A 19 -2.45 -1.83 -3.37
N PHE A 20 -1.31 -1.66 -4.04
CA PHE A 20 -0.06 -1.25 -3.40
C PHE A 20 -0.18 0.12 -2.73
N GLY A 21 -0.84 1.08 -3.37
CA GLY A 21 -1.09 2.41 -2.79
C GLY A 21 -1.87 2.33 -1.47
N ILE A 22 -2.95 1.56 -1.44
CA ILE A 22 -3.78 1.36 -0.25
C ILE A 22 -2.99 0.69 0.87
N VAL A 23 -2.30 -0.42 0.57
CA VAL A 23 -1.50 -1.16 1.56
C VAL A 23 -0.38 -0.29 2.12
N LYS A 24 0.34 0.45 1.27
CA LYS A 24 1.39 1.37 1.69
C LYS A 24 0.86 2.50 2.57
N ASN A 25 -0.31 3.06 2.23
CA ASN A 25 -0.91 4.12 3.03
C ASN A 25 -1.37 3.60 4.41
N TYR A 26 -1.97 2.40 4.44
CA TYR A 26 -2.32 1.74 5.69
C TYR A 26 -1.09 1.46 6.56
N TYR A 27 0.01 0.99 5.95
CA TYR A 27 1.26 0.75 6.64
C TYR A 27 1.84 2.06 7.20
N LYS A 28 1.97 3.11 6.40
CA LYS A 28 2.46 4.43 6.86
C LYS A 28 1.60 5.07 7.96
N SER A 29 0.30 4.77 7.99
CA SER A 29 -0.59 5.26 9.06
C SER A 29 -0.33 4.60 10.41
N LYS A 30 0.29 3.42 10.44
CA LYS A 30 0.50 2.61 11.65
C LYS A 30 1.96 2.42 12.00
N PHE A 31 2.84 2.55 11.03
CA PHE A 31 4.26 2.25 11.14
C PHE A 31 5.08 3.47 10.70
N ASP A 32 6.12 3.76 11.46
CA ASP A 32 7.12 4.77 11.11
C ASP A 32 8.02 4.28 9.96
N ASP A 33 8.90 5.15 9.47
CA ASP A 33 9.82 4.83 8.38
C ASP A 33 10.90 3.80 8.79
N GLU A 34 11.06 3.51 10.08
CA GLU A 34 11.91 2.41 10.61
C GLU A 34 11.12 1.09 10.78
N GLY A 35 9.83 1.06 10.43
CA GLY A 35 8.97 -0.11 10.52
C GLY A 35 8.48 -0.43 11.94
N ARG A 36 8.57 0.51 12.87
CA ARG A 36 8.04 0.37 14.23
C ARG A 36 6.60 0.84 14.27
N ARG A 37 5.77 0.20 15.10
CA ARG A 37 4.39 0.62 15.35
C ARG A 37 4.37 1.92 16.15
N ILE A 38 3.76 2.96 15.59
CA ILE A 38 3.72 4.32 16.17
C ILE A 38 3.03 4.31 17.53
N ASP A 39 1.97 3.54 17.68
CA ASP A 39 1.19 3.40 18.91
C ASP A 39 1.88 2.59 20.03
N MET A 40 3.01 1.94 19.76
CA MET A 40 3.83 1.27 20.78
C MET A 40 5.04 2.11 21.23
N LEU A 41 5.23 3.30 20.62
CA LEU A 41 6.29 4.25 21.00
C LEU A 41 5.83 5.16 22.15
N ASP A 42 4.57 5.59 22.16
CA ASP A 42 3.99 6.39 23.26
C ASP A 42 4.05 5.66 24.62
N ASP A 43 3.86 4.33 24.64
CA ASP A 43 3.92 3.51 25.86
C ASP A 43 5.34 3.39 26.48
N LYS A 44 6.38 3.93 25.84
CA LYS A 44 7.78 3.84 26.31
C LYS A 44 8.36 5.15 26.85
N GLU A 45 7.66 6.28 26.68
CA GLU A 45 8.16 7.59 27.13
C GLU A 45 7.68 8.01 28.54
N ASP A 46 6.92 7.17 29.26
CA ASP A 46 6.57 7.31 30.70
C ASP A 46 7.25 6.22 31.57
#